data_AF-A0A3D3FLQ7-F1
#
_entry.id   AF-A0A3D3FLQ7-F1
#
_cell.length_a   1.000
_cell.length_b   1.000
_cell.length_c   1.000
_cell.angle_alpha   90.00
_cell.angle_beta   90.00
_cell.angle_gamma   90.00
#
_symmetry.space_group_name_H-M   'P 1'
#
loop_
_entity.id
_entity.type
_entity.pdbx_description
1 polymer ?
#
loop_
_entity_poly.entity_id
_entity_poly.type
_entity_poly.pdbx_seq_one_letter_code
_entity_poly.pdbx_strand_id
1 'polypeptide(L)'
;MEEAAVDETGTSDDYCAGKIYCANCIHCKLVPSSPDGDERYFLRVRCAAGKWRKKLGEEKVYKYCTVARRSIGSCDAYEDMGDAKDYIRDLKKSLPVKDEIFVF
;
A
#
# COMPACT_ATOMS: atom_id res chain seq x y z
N MET A 1 -13.00 -21.45 -36.15
CA MET A 1 -13.03 -20.26 -35.25
C MET A 1 -14.01 -20.61 -34.13
N GLU A 2 -13.77 -20.09 -32.93
CA GLU A 2 -14.24 -20.56 -31.61
C GLU A 2 -13.44 -21.78 -31.11
N GLU A 3 -12.92 -21.80 -29.87
CA GLU A 3 -13.48 -21.28 -28.61
C GLU A 3 -12.42 -20.56 -27.74
N ALA A 4 -12.90 -19.59 -26.97
CA ALA A 4 -12.16 -18.78 -26.02
C ALA A 4 -11.70 -19.58 -24.79
N ALA A 5 -10.41 -19.50 -24.46
CA ALA A 5 -9.89 -19.90 -23.15
C ALA A 5 -9.79 -18.65 -22.26
N VAL A 6 -10.89 -18.29 -21.62
CA VAL A 6 -10.89 -17.34 -20.51
C VAL A 6 -10.54 -18.14 -19.25
N ASP A 7 -9.25 -18.39 -19.04
CA ASP A 7 -8.74 -18.87 -17.75
C ASP A 7 -8.45 -17.65 -16.87
N GLU A 8 -9.53 -16.96 -16.46
CA GLU A 8 -9.44 -16.01 -15.36
C GLU A 8 -9.28 -16.80 -14.07
N THR A 9 -8.02 -17.12 -13.76
CA THR A 9 -7.60 -17.53 -12.43
C THR A 9 -7.97 -16.43 -11.44
N GLY A 10 -9.22 -16.51 -10.96
CA GLY A 10 -9.77 -15.76 -9.86
C GLY A 10 -8.95 -16.05 -8.62
N THR A 11 -7.85 -15.33 -8.47
CA THR A 11 -7.26 -15.11 -7.16
C THR A 11 -8.32 -14.32 -6.42
N SER A 12 -9.05 -14.98 -5.51
CA SER A 12 -9.94 -14.33 -4.54
C SER A 12 -9.09 -13.39 -3.68
N ASP A 13 -8.78 -12.24 -4.25
CA ASP A 13 -8.38 -11.06 -3.50
C ASP A 13 -9.56 -10.74 -2.61
N ASP A 14 -9.39 -11.02 -1.32
CA ASP A 14 -10.30 -10.67 -0.23
C ASP A 14 -10.44 -9.13 -0.19
N TYR A 15 -11.18 -8.59 -1.14
CA TYR A 15 -11.71 -7.24 -1.12
C TYR A 15 -12.89 -7.31 -0.16
N CYS A 16 -12.65 -6.99 1.10
CA CYS A 16 -13.74 -6.88 2.04
C CYS A 16 -14.43 -5.54 1.80
N ALA A 17 -15.59 -5.57 1.15
CA ALA A 17 -16.47 -4.41 1.02
C ALA A 17 -16.69 -3.79 2.42
N GLY A 18 -16.40 -2.49 2.55
CA GLY A 18 -16.47 -1.76 3.81
C GLY A 18 -15.16 -1.68 4.61
N LYS A 19 -14.06 -2.30 4.15
CA LYS A 19 -12.74 -2.05 4.73
C LYS A 19 -11.96 -1.00 3.93
N ILE A 20 -11.20 -0.18 4.64
CA ILE A 20 -10.38 0.89 4.06
C ILE A 20 -8.96 0.37 3.81
N TYR A 21 -8.42 0.62 2.62
CA TYR A 21 -7.02 0.33 2.30
C TYR A 21 -6.23 1.62 2.28
N CYS A 22 -5.33 1.78 3.23
CA CYS A 22 -4.50 2.98 3.31
C CYS A 22 -3.68 3.23 2.02
N ALA A 23 -3.32 2.18 1.28
CA ALA A 23 -2.59 2.35 0.02
C ALA A 23 -3.43 3.10 -1.05
N ASN A 24 -4.76 3.02 -0.98
CA ASN A 24 -5.67 3.74 -1.87
C ASN A 24 -6.02 5.17 -1.37
N CYS A 25 -5.33 5.64 -0.32
CA CYS A 25 -5.62 6.94 0.27
C CYS A 25 -4.69 8.03 -0.28
N ILE A 26 -5.22 9.19 -0.66
CA ILE A 26 -4.41 10.32 -1.15
C ILE A 26 -3.39 10.83 -0.11
N HIS A 27 -3.65 10.61 1.17
CA HIS A 27 -2.74 11.01 2.25
C HIS A 27 -1.61 10.02 2.48
N CYS A 28 -1.70 8.79 1.96
CA CYS A 28 -0.63 7.81 2.11
C CYS A 28 0.42 8.03 1.01
N LYS A 29 1.58 8.55 1.41
CA LYS A 29 2.66 8.93 0.51
C LYS A 29 3.86 8.02 0.67
N LEU A 30 4.46 7.64 -0.44
CA LEU A 30 5.77 6.99 -0.47
C LEU A 30 6.84 8.00 -0.12
N VAL A 31 7.73 7.62 0.78
CA VAL A 31 8.90 8.38 1.19
C VAL A 31 10.13 7.47 1.21
N PRO A 32 11.27 7.95 0.70
CA PRO A 32 12.53 7.26 0.88
C PRO A 32 12.93 7.33 2.36
N SER A 33 13.36 6.19 2.90
CA SER A 33 13.90 6.07 4.25
C SER A 33 15.29 5.46 4.15
N SER A 34 16.30 6.26 4.45
CA SER A 34 17.69 5.82 4.61
C SER A 34 17.96 5.54 6.09
N PRO A 35 18.39 4.33 6.47
CA PRO A 35 18.71 4.03 7.87
C PRO A 35 20.04 4.67 8.32
N ASP A 36 20.98 4.92 7.40
CA ASP A 36 22.37 5.25 7.76
C ASP A 36 22.95 6.48 7.01
N GLY A 37 22.13 7.22 6.26
CA GLY A 37 22.63 8.33 5.43
C GLY A 37 23.46 7.90 4.21
N ASP A 38 23.59 6.60 3.97
CA ASP A 38 24.08 5.99 2.73
C ASP A 38 23.27 6.45 1.50
N GLU A 39 23.87 6.29 0.31
CA GLU A 39 23.19 6.43 -1.00
C GLU A 39 22.04 5.42 -1.20
N ARG A 40 21.90 4.46 -0.28
CA ARG A 40 20.89 3.41 -0.29
C ARG A 40 19.67 3.80 0.53
N TYR A 41 18.48 3.73 -0.08
CA TYR A 41 17.22 3.99 0.59
C TYR A 41 16.19 2.90 0.31
N PHE A 42 15.22 2.80 1.23
CA PHE A 42 14.06 1.94 1.07
C PHE A 42 12.81 2.78 0.89
N LEU A 43 11.86 2.29 0.10
CA LEU A 43 10.56 2.94 -0.02
C LEU A 43 9.65 2.55 1.15
N ARG A 44 9.25 3.57 1.91
CA ARG A 44 8.29 3.46 3.01
C ARG A 44 7.05 4.26 2.69
N VAL A 45 5.91 3.85 3.22
CA VAL A 45 4.68 4.65 3.16
C VAL A 45 4.52 5.37 4.48
N ARG A 46 4.12 6.64 4.41
CA ARG A 46 3.77 7.48 5.54
C ARG A 46 2.37 8.06 5.33
N CYS A 47 1.68 8.41 6.42
CA CYS A 47 0.38 9.07 6.33
C CYS A 47 0.55 10.58 6.57
N ALA A 48 0.39 11.39 5.54
CA ALA A 48 0.49 12.85 5.61
C ALA A 48 -0.60 13.48 6.52
N ALA A 49 -1.72 12.80 6.72
CA ALA A 49 -2.75 13.21 7.68
C ALA A 49 -2.37 12.89 9.15
N GLY A 50 -1.18 12.35 9.41
CA GLY A 50 -0.67 12.12 10.76
C GLY A 50 -1.37 10.99 11.54
N LYS A 51 -2.18 10.16 10.88
CA LYS A 51 -2.93 9.07 11.52
C LYS A 51 -2.04 7.95 12.06
N TRP A 52 -0.78 7.89 11.63
CA TRP A 52 0.17 6.86 12.02
C TRP A 52 1.15 7.33 13.11
N ARG A 53 0.74 8.20 14.04
CA ARG A 53 1.65 8.70 15.07
C ARG A 53 1.85 7.68 16.20
N LYS A 54 3.11 7.44 16.59
CA LYS A 54 3.44 6.64 17.79
C LYS A 54 3.19 7.48 19.04
N LYS A 55 3.05 6.81 20.19
CA LYS A 55 2.92 7.48 21.51
C LYS A 55 4.08 8.42 21.83
N LEU A 56 5.28 8.13 21.31
CA LEU A 56 6.49 8.95 21.50
C LEU A 56 6.58 10.15 20.54
N GLY A 57 5.53 10.43 19.76
CA GLY A 57 5.46 11.60 18.88
C GLY A 57 6.01 11.40 17.47
N GLU A 58 6.84 10.36 17.24
CA GLU A 58 7.35 9.99 15.92
C GLU A 58 6.25 9.45 14.99
N GLU A 59 6.35 9.75 13.71
CA GLU A 59 5.46 9.19 12.69
C GLU A 59 5.87 7.75 12.36
N LYS A 60 4.90 6.83 12.39
CA LYS A 60 5.10 5.44 12.01
C LYS A 60 5.00 5.33 10.50
N VAL A 61 6.04 4.79 9.90
CA VAL A 61 6.08 4.43 8.49
C VAL A 61 6.01 2.91 8.33
N TYR A 62 5.43 2.44 7.23
CA TYR A 62 5.27 1.01 6.94
C TYR A 62 5.88 0.65 5.59
N LYS A 63 6.11 -0.65 5.35
CA LYS A 63 6.49 -1.14 4.02
C LYS A 63 5.31 -1.01 3.06
N TYR A 64 5.59 -0.72 1.79
CA TYR A 64 4.52 -0.52 0.81
C TYR A 64 3.65 -1.77 0.64
N CYS A 65 4.26 -2.94 0.52
CA CYS A 65 3.55 -4.22 0.45
C CYS A 65 2.66 -4.50 1.69
N THR A 66 3.05 -4.01 2.87
CA THR A 66 2.25 -4.15 4.10
C THR A 66 0.98 -3.30 4.03
N VAL A 67 1.10 -2.08 3.53
CA VAL A 67 -0.04 -1.14 3.43
C VAL A 67 -1.03 -1.58 2.36
N ALA A 68 -0.56 -2.18 1.26
CA ALA A 68 -1.43 -2.74 0.22
C ALA A 68 -2.21 -3.98 0.70
N ARG A 69 -1.64 -4.78 1.61
CA ARG A 69 -2.26 -6.00 2.13
C ARG A 69 -3.14 -5.77 3.34
N ARG A 70 -2.87 -4.70 4.10
CA ARG A 70 -3.63 -4.38 5.32
C ARG A 70 -4.85 -3.55 4.97
N SER A 71 -5.96 -3.91 5.61
CA SER A 71 -7.15 -3.08 5.64
C SER A 71 -7.47 -2.67 7.09
N ILE A 72 -8.06 -1.50 7.24
CA ILE A 72 -8.48 -0.93 8.54
C ILE A 72 -9.99 -0.72 8.54
N GLY A 73 -10.58 -0.68 9.74
CA GLY A 73 -12.03 -0.53 9.90
C GLY A 73 -12.54 0.90 9.68
N SER A 74 -11.76 1.92 10.07
CA SER A 74 -12.13 3.32 9.92
C SER A 74 -10.90 4.23 9.93
N CYS A 75 -10.99 5.35 9.20
CA CYS A 75 -10.02 6.42 9.23
C CYS A 75 -10.72 7.73 8.85
N ASP A 76 -10.69 8.73 9.74
CA ASP A 76 -11.43 9.99 9.53
C ASP A 76 -10.83 10.87 8.44
N ALA A 77 -9.59 10.62 8.06
CA ALA A 77 -8.89 11.31 6.98
C ALA A 77 -8.64 10.36 5.81
N TYR A 78 -9.54 9.40 5.58
CA TYR A 78 -9.44 8.55 4.40
C TYR A 78 -10.20 9.20 3.26
N GLU A 79 -9.45 9.61 2.25
CA GLU A 79 -9.98 10.00 0.94
C GLU A 79 -9.48 9.01 -0.09
N ASP A 80 -10.41 8.31 -0.75
CA ASP A 80 -10.11 7.34 -1.80
C ASP A 80 -9.62 8.03 -3.07
N MET A 81 -8.64 7.41 -3.74
CA MET A 81 -8.08 7.89 -5.00
C MET A 81 -8.75 7.26 -6.23
N GLY A 82 -9.95 6.68 -6.06
CA GLY A 82 -10.68 5.93 -7.09
C GLY A 82 -11.03 4.51 -6.67
N ASP A 83 -11.08 3.59 -7.63
CA ASP A 83 -11.51 2.20 -7.39
C ASP A 83 -10.45 1.43 -6.59
N ALA A 84 -10.72 1.30 -5.29
CA ALA A 84 -9.83 0.62 -4.37
C ALA A 84 -9.64 -0.86 -4.72
N LYS A 85 -10.61 -1.51 -5.37
CA LYS A 85 -10.58 -2.96 -5.58
C LYS A 85 -9.54 -3.32 -6.62
N ASP A 86 -9.61 -2.72 -7.80
CA ASP A 86 -8.64 -3.01 -8.86
C ASP A 86 -7.26 -2.43 -8.56
N TYR A 87 -7.19 -1.23 -7.96
CA TYR A 87 -5.91 -0.62 -7.57
C TYR A 87 -5.14 -1.47 -6.55
N ILE A 88 -5.81 -1.92 -5.47
CA ILE A 88 -5.16 -2.73 -4.44
C ILE A 88 -4.80 -4.12 -4.96
N ARG A 89 -5.63 -4.71 -5.83
CA ARG A 89 -5.32 -5.98 -6.48
C ARG A 89 -4.06 -5.86 -7.32
N ASP A 90 -3.96 -4.84 -8.16
CA ASP A 90 -2.77 -4.60 -8.99
C ASP A 90 -1.53 -4.38 -8.11
N LEU A 91 -1.64 -3.52 -7.08
CA LEU A 91 -0.54 -3.28 -6.14
C LEU A 91 -0.05 -4.56 -5.46
N LYS A 92 -0.94 -5.46 -5.04
CA LYS A 92 -0.52 -6.72 -4.41
C LYS A 92 0.21 -7.66 -5.37
N LYS A 93 -0.08 -7.59 -6.67
CA LYS A 93 0.57 -8.39 -7.72
C LYS A 93 1.89 -7.76 -8.16
N SER A 94 1.94 -6.44 -8.30
CA SER A 94 3.11 -5.71 -8.77
C SER A 94 4.17 -5.50 -7.67
N LEU A 95 3.75 -5.32 -6.41
CA LEU A 95 4.70 -5.03 -5.34
C LEU A 95 5.43 -6.30 -4.85
N PRO A 96 6.76 -6.27 -4.80
CA PRO A 96 7.53 -7.36 -4.22
C PRO A 96 7.22 -7.54 -2.73
N VAL A 97 7.28 -8.78 -2.28
CA VAL A 97 7.07 -9.14 -0.86
C VAL A 97 8.17 -8.56 0.02
N LYS A 98 9.36 -8.36 -0.54
CA LYS A 98 10.55 -7.84 0.14
C LYS A 98 10.72 -6.36 -0.15
N ASP A 99 11.32 -5.67 0.81
CA ASP A 99 11.78 -4.30 0.60
C ASP A 99 12.92 -4.31 -0.42
N GLU A 100 12.76 -3.55 -1.48
CA GLU A 100 13.84 -3.28 -2.42
C GLU A 100 14.71 -2.14 -1.89
N ILE A 101 16.02 -2.32 -2.05
CA ILE A 101 17.03 -1.30 -1.77
C ILE A 101 17.22 -0.54 -3.08
N PHE A 102 16.92 0.75 -3.05
CA PHE A 102 17.20 1.66 -4.14
C PHE A 102 18.49 2.42 -3.84
N VAL A 103 19.18 2.86 -4.89
CA VAL A 103 20.33 3.75 -4.80
C VAL A 103 19.92 5.06 -5.48
N PHE A 104 20.31 6.21 -4.91
CA PHE A 104 20.03 7.53 -5.48
C PHE A 104 20.59 7.73 -6.89
#